data_AF-A0A820M0I7-F1
#
_entry.id   AF-A0A820M0I7-F1
#
_cell.length_a   1.000
_cell.length_b   1.000
_cell.length_c   1.000
_cell.angle_alpha   90.00
_cell.angle_beta   90.00
_cell.angle_gamma   90.00
#
_symmetry.space_group_name_H-M   'P 1'
#
loop_
_entity.id
_entity.type
_entity.pdbx_description
1 polymer ?
#
loop_
_entity_poly.entity_id
_entity_poly.type
_entity_poly.pdbx_seq_one_letter_code
_entity_poly.pdbx_strand_id
1 'polypeptide(L)'
;RSAFGAATYVMCNAKGIGENQLICHRPLQNLNAMEFDREKRRFRRPKNRAPIKNDFDESQHHHSALGIRLFLREFCLAFLDNCYNILMPRAREMIIKSTCLLSDETNFFWSIRFFTEFNRHAHTSIDRISETLQMNTFHLLHTKIDHYREMIKIDKPEAKLWAKR
;
A
#
# COMPACT_ATOMS: atom_id res chain seq x y z
N ARG A 1 13.14 -38.10 -18.10
CA ARG A 1 12.42 -39.22 -17.48
C ARG A 1 11.99 -38.78 -16.08
N SER A 2 10.74 -38.34 -15.91
CA SER A 2 10.14 -38.10 -14.60
C SER A 2 8.93 -39.03 -14.48
N ALA A 3 8.84 -39.70 -13.34
CA ALA A 3 8.07 -40.92 -13.15
C ALA A 3 6.55 -40.72 -13.26
N PHE A 4 5.89 -41.70 -13.87
CA PHE A 4 4.48 -42.01 -13.62
C PHE A 4 4.24 -42.09 -12.11
N GLY A 5 3.61 -41.08 -11.50
CA GLY A 5 3.42 -41.09 -10.05
C GLY A 5 2.73 -39.89 -9.41
N ALA A 6 2.27 -38.88 -10.15
CA ALA A 6 1.38 -37.88 -9.58
C ALA A 6 -0.03 -38.47 -9.50
N ALA A 7 -0.52 -38.75 -8.29
CA ALA A 7 -1.86 -39.28 -8.07
C ALA A 7 -2.91 -38.39 -8.77
N THR A 8 -3.58 -38.96 -9.78
CA THR A 8 -4.68 -38.34 -10.50
C THR A 8 -5.99 -38.71 -9.80
N TYR A 9 -6.76 -37.70 -9.41
CA TYR A 9 -8.06 -37.87 -8.77
C TYR A 9 -9.14 -37.45 -9.77
N VAL A 10 -10.23 -38.22 -9.81
CA VAL A 10 -11.41 -37.89 -10.59
C VAL A 10 -12.43 -37.26 -9.63
N MET A 11 -12.86 -36.04 -9.93
CA MET A 11 -13.85 -35.36 -9.09
C MET A 11 -15.26 -35.76 -9.54
N CYS A 12 -15.96 -36.49 -8.68
CA CYS A 12 -17.38 -36.78 -8.87
C CYS A 12 -18.20 -35.48 -8.71
N ASN A 13 -19.22 -35.28 -9.55
CA ASN A 13 -20.07 -34.07 -9.62
C ASN A 13 -19.40 -32.79 -10.17
N ALA A 14 -18.22 -32.88 -10.78
CA ALA A 14 -17.65 -31.78 -11.56
C ALA A 14 -17.43 -32.21 -13.03
N LYS A 15 -18.04 -31.47 -13.95
CA LYS A 15 -17.80 -31.64 -15.39
C LYS A 15 -16.55 -30.85 -15.80
N GLY A 16 -15.66 -31.50 -16.52
CA GLY A 16 -14.54 -30.87 -17.21
C GLY A 16 -15.00 -30.19 -18.49
N ILE A 17 -14.09 -30.04 -19.45
CA ILE A 17 -14.42 -29.48 -20.76
C ILE A 17 -15.23 -30.53 -21.55
N GLY A 18 -16.50 -30.22 -21.86
CA GLY A 18 -17.42 -31.12 -22.56
C GLY A 18 -18.15 -32.11 -21.64
N GLU A 19 -18.31 -33.36 -22.08
CA GLU A 19 -18.94 -34.44 -21.30
C GLU A 19 -17.96 -35.23 -20.41
N ASN A 20 -16.70 -34.79 -20.35
CA ASN A 20 -15.65 -35.50 -19.62
C ASN A 20 -15.67 -35.14 -18.12
N GLN A 21 -15.31 -36.10 -17.27
CA GLN A 21 -15.15 -35.88 -15.83
C GLN A 21 -13.88 -35.07 -15.56
N LEU A 22 -13.90 -34.22 -14.53
CA LEU A 22 -12.77 -33.38 -14.18
C LEU A 22 -11.65 -34.20 -13.50
N ILE A 23 -10.45 -34.16 -14.07
CA ILE A 23 -9.25 -34.80 -13.54
C ILE A 23 -8.41 -33.76 -12.80
N CYS A 24 -7.99 -34.08 -11.57
CA CYS A 24 -7.17 -33.23 -10.71
C CYS A 24 -5.84 -33.91 -10.38
N HIS A 25 -4.73 -33.17 -10.47
CA HIS A 25 -3.38 -33.69 -10.22
C HIS A 25 -2.85 -33.42 -8.79
N ARG A 26 -3.68 -32.83 -7.91
CA ARG A 26 -3.34 -32.54 -6.51
C ARG A 26 -4.58 -32.75 -5.62
N PRO A 27 -4.44 -33.31 -4.40
CA PRO A 27 -5.55 -33.39 -3.46
C PRO A 27 -6.00 -31.98 -3.07
N LEU A 28 -7.27 -31.68 -3.33
CA LEU A 28 -7.91 -30.42 -2.93
C LEU A 28 -8.35 -30.56 -1.47
N GLN A 29 -7.76 -29.78 -0.57
CA GLN A 29 -8.14 -29.77 0.85
C GLN A 29 -9.53 -29.12 1.06
N ASN A 30 -9.95 -28.22 0.17
CA ASN A 30 -11.23 -27.52 0.22
C ASN A 30 -11.76 -27.27 -1.20
N LEU A 31 -13.04 -27.60 -1.47
CA LEU A 31 -13.71 -27.35 -2.74
C LEU A 31 -13.84 -25.84 -3.06
N ASN A 32 -13.94 -25.00 -2.03
CA ASN A 32 -14.03 -23.54 -2.20
C ASN A 32 -12.70 -22.89 -2.62
N ALA A 33 -11.58 -23.62 -2.59
CA ALA A 33 -10.27 -23.14 -3.00
C ALA A 33 -9.91 -23.56 -4.45
N MET A 34 -10.91 -23.99 -5.22
CA MET A 34 -10.73 -24.49 -6.58
C MET A 34 -10.55 -23.34 -7.57
N GLU A 35 -9.30 -23.08 -7.93
CA GLU A 35 -8.92 -21.98 -8.84
C GLU A 35 -8.43 -22.54 -10.18
N PHE A 36 -9.29 -22.48 -11.20
CA PHE A 36 -9.01 -22.99 -12.55
C PHE A 36 -8.12 -22.08 -13.40
N ASP A 37 -7.84 -20.87 -12.92
CA ASP A 37 -7.10 -19.86 -13.67
C ASP A 37 -5.58 -19.92 -13.45
N ARG A 38 -5.09 -20.84 -12.61
CA ARG A 38 -3.66 -20.95 -12.27
C ARG A 38 -2.78 -21.31 -13.46
N GLU A 39 -3.30 -22.15 -14.36
CA GLU A 39 -2.58 -22.59 -15.56
C GLU A 39 -2.85 -21.70 -16.77
N LYS A 40 -3.80 -20.75 -16.67
CA LYS A 40 -4.08 -19.81 -17.75
C LYS A 40 -2.93 -18.83 -17.90
N ARG A 41 -2.36 -18.75 -19.10
CA ARG A 41 -1.38 -17.71 -19.45
C ARG A 41 -2.00 -16.34 -19.23
N ARG A 42 -1.48 -15.58 -18.27
CA ARG A 42 -1.91 -14.19 -18.01
C ARG A 42 -1.55 -13.34 -19.23
N PHE A 43 -2.56 -12.73 -19.87
CA PHE A 43 -2.33 -11.78 -20.96
C PHE A 43 -1.62 -10.52 -20.44
N ARG A 44 -0.60 -10.06 -21.16
CA ARG A 44 0.09 -8.80 -20.86
C ARG A 44 -0.91 -7.65 -20.95
N ARG A 45 -1.14 -6.96 -19.82
CA ARG A 45 -1.90 -5.70 -19.82
C ARG A 45 -1.07 -4.61 -20.51
N PRO A 46 -1.64 -3.80 -21.41
CA PRO A 46 -0.94 -2.69 -22.02
C PRO A 46 -0.45 -1.71 -20.94
N LYS A 47 0.76 -1.15 -21.11
CA LYS A 47 1.43 -0.30 -20.10
C LYS A 47 0.58 0.88 -19.61
N ASN A 48 -0.34 1.38 -20.43
CA ASN A 48 -1.24 2.48 -20.08
C ASN A 48 -2.41 2.06 -19.17
N ARG A 49 -2.67 0.76 -19.02
CA ARG A 49 -3.68 0.18 -18.10
C ARG A 49 -3.02 -0.63 -16.98
N ALA A 50 -1.70 -0.61 -16.89
CA ALA A 50 -1.01 -1.22 -15.76
C ALA A 50 -1.31 -0.36 -14.52
N PRO A 51 -1.62 -0.96 -13.37
CA PRO A 51 -1.70 -0.21 -12.13
C PRO A 51 -0.37 0.54 -11.93
N ILE A 52 -0.46 1.78 -11.46
CA ILE A 52 0.72 2.53 -11.07
C ILE A 52 1.42 1.69 -10.01
N LYS A 53 2.66 1.28 -10.30
CA LYS A 53 3.48 0.64 -9.28
C LYS A 53 3.78 1.72 -8.27
N ASN A 54 3.22 1.59 -7.08
CA ASN A 54 3.64 2.42 -5.96
C ASN A 54 5.10 2.04 -5.71
N ASP A 55 6.00 3.03 -5.65
CA ASP A 55 7.38 2.80 -5.21
C ASP A 55 7.43 2.25 -3.76
N PHE A 56 6.31 2.33 -3.04
CA PHE A 56 6.01 1.69 -1.75
C PHE A 56 5.52 0.24 -1.88
N ASP A 57 5.91 -0.48 -2.92
CA ASP A 57 5.64 -1.91 -3.00
C ASP A 57 6.31 -2.59 -1.79
N GLU A 58 5.53 -3.31 -0.97
CA GLU A 58 5.98 -4.02 0.24
C GLU A 58 7.13 -5.01 -0.03
N SER A 59 7.43 -5.26 -1.30
CA SER A 59 8.57 -6.07 -1.74
C SER A 59 9.92 -5.35 -1.67
N GLN A 60 9.98 -4.03 -1.46
CA GLN A 60 11.23 -3.27 -1.25
C GLN A 60 11.51 -2.96 0.22
N HIS A 61 11.47 -3.99 1.08
CA HIS A 61 12.02 -3.86 2.43
C HIS A 61 13.56 -3.79 2.36
N HIS A 62 14.11 -2.58 2.27
CA HIS A 62 15.52 -2.36 2.58
C HIS A 62 15.74 -2.65 4.07
N HIS A 63 16.28 -3.83 4.39
CA HIS A 63 16.58 -4.19 5.77
C HIS A 63 17.88 -3.53 6.21
N SER A 64 17.77 -2.37 6.86
CA SER A 64 18.90 -1.77 7.59
C SER A 64 19.45 -2.75 8.64
N ALA A 65 20.75 -2.64 8.95
CA ALA A 65 21.38 -3.41 10.01
C ALA A 65 20.61 -3.28 11.34
N LEU A 66 20.61 -4.33 12.17
CA LEU A 66 19.82 -4.37 13.41
C LEU A 66 20.08 -3.17 14.33
N GLY A 67 21.34 -2.77 14.51
CA GLY A 67 21.70 -1.61 15.33
C GLY A 67 21.06 -0.30 14.83
N ILE A 68 21.04 -0.09 13.51
CA ILE A 68 20.40 1.09 12.90
C ILE A 68 18.89 1.05 13.15
N ARG A 69 18.26 -0.13 13.07
CA ARG A 69 16.81 -0.28 13.32
C ARG A 69 16.44 0.02 14.76
N LEU A 70 17.26 -0.40 15.73
CA LEU A 70 17.03 -0.09 17.15
C LEU A 70 17.19 1.41 17.42
N PHE A 71 18.26 2.01 16.89
CA PHE A 71 18.47 3.46 16.98
C PHE A 71 17.32 4.27 16.37
N LEU A 72 16.89 3.92 15.14
CA LEU A 72 15.78 4.60 14.48
C LEU A 72 14.46 4.44 15.24
N ARG A 73 14.22 3.27 15.86
CA ARG A 73 13.05 3.05 16.71
C ARG A 73 13.05 3.99 17.92
N GLU A 74 14.17 4.07 18.63
CA GLU A 74 14.32 4.97 19.79
C GLU A 74 14.16 6.44 19.39
N PHE A 75 14.78 6.83 18.27
CA PHE A 75 14.60 8.16 17.70
C PHE A 75 13.13 8.47 17.41
N CYS A 76 12.40 7.56 16.75
CA CYS A 76 11.00 7.77 16.40
C CYS A 76 10.11 7.92 17.65
N LEU A 77 10.38 7.16 18.71
CA LEU A 77 9.67 7.28 19.98
C LEU A 77 9.94 8.65 20.63
N ALA A 78 11.20 9.05 20.73
CA ALA A 78 11.59 10.34 21.29
C ALA A 78 11.03 11.52 20.47
N PHE A 79 10.97 11.38 19.14
CA PHE A 79 10.41 12.37 18.25
C PHE A 79 8.88 12.53 18.44
N LEU A 80 8.16 11.41 18.58
CA LEU A 80 6.73 11.42 18.86
C LEU A 80 6.42 12.08 20.21
N ASP A 81 7.26 11.85 21.21
CA ASP A 81 7.08 12.44 22.54
C ASP A 81 7.32 13.95 22.57
N ASN A 82 8.37 14.42 21.91
CA ASN A 82 8.89 15.76 22.16
C ASN A 82 8.66 16.76 21.02
N CYS A 83 8.43 16.28 19.79
CA CYS A 83 8.51 17.14 18.60
C CYS A 83 7.27 17.06 17.71
N TYR A 84 6.62 15.90 17.61
CA TYR A 84 5.57 15.66 16.61
C TYR A 84 4.41 16.66 16.70
N ASN A 85 3.78 16.78 17.87
CA ASN A 85 2.66 17.70 18.09
C ASN A 85 3.05 19.19 17.98
N ILE A 86 4.34 19.52 18.01
CA ILE A 86 4.83 20.91 17.83
C ILE A 86 5.14 21.20 16.37
N LEU A 87 5.70 20.22 15.65
CA LEU A 87 6.15 20.37 14.28
C LEU A 87 5.00 20.27 13.27
N MET A 88 4.12 19.29 13.44
CA MET A 88 3.03 19.00 12.50
C MET A 88 2.04 20.16 12.27
N PRO A 89 1.62 20.95 13.28
CA PRO A 89 0.76 22.12 13.04
C PRO A 89 1.47 23.18 12.21
N ARG A 90 2.76 23.45 12.50
CA ARG A 90 3.55 24.44 11.75
C ARG A 90 3.75 24.02 10.30
N ALA A 91 4.08 22.75 10.06
CA ALA A 91 4.20 22.21 8.72
C ALA A 91 2.86 22.30 7.96
N ARG A 92 1.74 22.00 8.62
CA ARG A 92 0.40 22.17 8.05
C ARG A 92 0.14 23.61 7.62
N GLU A 93 0.44 24.58 8.48
CA GLU A 93 0.27 26.00 8.16
C GLU A 93 1.08 26.44 6.94
N MET A 94 2.31 25.95 6.80
CA MET A 94 3.15 26.27 5.65
C MET A 94 2.59 25.70 4.34
N ILE A 95 1.98 24.51 4.39
CA ILE A 95 1.30 23.89 3.25
C ILE A 95 0.03 24.67 2.89
N ILE A 96 -0.76 25.09 3.88
CA ILE A 96 -1.97 25.90 3.66
C ILE A 96 -1.62 27.24 3.02
N LYS A 97 -0.56 27.89 3.50
CA LYS A 97 -0.05 29.15 2.94
C LYS A 97 0.62 28.98 1.57
N SER A 98 0.71 27.75 1.06
CA SER A 98 1.39 27.41 -0.20
C SER A 98 2.81 27.98 -0.29
N THR A 99 3.49 28.12 0.86
CA THR A 99 4.86 28.65 0.95
C THR A 99 5.90 27.53 0.78
N CYS A 100 5.46 26.28 0.87
CA CYS A 100 6.28 25.08 0.71
C CYS A 100 6.39 24.64 -0.76
N LEU A 101 7.49 23.93 -1.08
CA LEU A 101 7.62 23.25 -2.36
C LEU A 101 6.68 22.03 -2.41
N LEU A 102 6.27 21.61 -3.62
CA LEU A 102 5.45 20.42 -3.81
C LEU A 102 6.08 19.13 -3.22
N SER A 103 7.42 19.07 -3.17
CA SER A 103 8.14 17.98 -2.52
C SER A 103 7.89 17.93 -1.00
N ASP A 104 7.80 19.10 -0.36
CA ASP A 104 7.61 19.20 1.09
C ASP A 104 6.20 18.75 1.48
N GLU A 105 5.22 18.98 0.62
CA GLU A 105 3.84 18.51 0.81
C GLU A 105 3.76 16.97 0.77
N THR A 106 4.41 16.33 -0.21
CA THR A 106 4.46 14.86 -0.28
C THR A 106 5.17 14.28 0.94
N ASN A 107 6.25 14.92 1.40
CA ASN A 107 6.97 14.52 2.62
C ASN A 107 6.13 14.68 3.89
N PHE A 108 5.29 15.72 3.97
CA PHE A 108 4.36 15.91 5.07
C PHE A 108 3.33 14.78 5.15
N PHE A 109 2.66 14.47 4.03
CA PHE A 109 1.68 13.37 4.00
C PHE A 109 2.34 12.00 4.25
N TRP A 110 3.55 11.79 3.73
CA TRP A 110 4.33 10.61 4.04
C TRP A 110 4.61 10.50 5.55
N SER A 111 4.99 11.61 6.18
CA SER A 111 5.26 11.66 7.63
C SER A 111 4.00 11.33 8.43
N ILE A 112 2.83 11.89 8.07
CA ILE A 112 1.55 11.55 8.71
C ILE A 112 1.32 10.04 8.65
N ARG A 113 1.42 9.46 7.45
CA ARG A 113 1.20 8.02 7.24
C ARG A 113 2.18 7.20 8.07
N PHE A 114 3.47 7.51 7.97
CA PHE A 114 4.53 6.77 8.65
C PHE A 114 4.37 6.81 10.18
N PHE A 115 4.23 7.99 10.77
CA PHE A 115 4.16 8.13 12.23
C PHE A 115 2.85 7.62 12.82
N THR A 116 1.74 7.71 12.08
CA THR A 116 0.46 7.12 12.51
C THR A 116 0.52 5.59 12.51
N GLU A 117 1.09 4.99 11.46
CA GLU A 117 1.32 3.53 11.40
C GLU A 117 2.33 3.07 12.45
N PHE A 118 3.42 3.82 12.64
CA PHE A 118 4.42 3.52 13.65
C PHE A 118 3.83 3.57 15.07
N ASN A 119 3.03 4.59 15.38
CA ASN A 119 2.34 4.70 16.67
C ASN A 119 1.38 3.52 16.89
N ARG A 120 0.63 3.12 15.84
CA ARG A 120 -0.25 1.94 15.85
C ARG A 120 0.50 0.64 16.17
N HIS A 121 1.70 0.46 15.61
CA HIS A 121 2.55 -0.72 15.86
C HIS A 121 3.29 -0.66 17.21
N ALA A 122 3.58 0.54 17.72
CA ALA A 122 4.25 0.73 19.00
C ALA A 122 3.30 0.59 20.21
N HIS A 123 1.99 0.48 19.99
CA HIS A 123 0.95 0.41 21.03
C HIS A 123 1.02 1.56 22.04
N THR A 124 1.38 2.74 21.57
CA THR A 124 1.56 3.93 22.40
C THR A 124 0.24 4.70 22.54
N SER A 125 0.14 5.63 23.50
CA SER A 125 -1.04 6.51 23.61
C SER A 125 -1.26 7.31 22.32
N ILE A 126 -2.54 7.43 21.95
CA ILE A 126 -3.07 8.20 20.82
C ILE A 126 -2.76 9.70 21.00
N ASP A 127 -2.56 10.16 22.23
CA ASP A 127 -2.28 11.57 22.54
C ASP A 127 -1.04 12.11 21.82
N ARG A 128 -0.05 11.24 21.55
CA ARG A 128 1.20 11.60 20.87
C ARG A 128 1.03 11.95 19.39
N ILE A 129 -0.09 11.55 18.79
CA ILE A 129 -0.44 11.83 17.40
C ILE A 129 -1.75 12.64 17.29
N SER A 130 -2.18 13.24 18.40
CA SER A 130 -3.43 13.99 18.50
C SER A 130 -3.54 15.07 17.43
N GLU A 131 -2.43 15.75 17.10
CA GLU A 131 -2.39 16.80 16.08
C GLU A 131 -2.81 16.29 14.69
N THR A 132 -2.41 15.08 14.31
CA THR A 132 -2.80 14.50 13.01
C THR A 132 -4.23 14.00 12.96
N LEU A 133 -4.85 13.77 14.11
CA LEU A 133 -6.23 13.31 14.25
C LEU A 133 -7.24 14.47 14.35
N GLN A 134 -6.76 15.72 14.35
CA GLN A 134 -7.63 16.89 14.35
C GLN A 134 -8.41 17.05 13.05
N MET A 135 -9.61 17.64 13.16
CA MET A 135 -10.48 17.98 12.03
C MET A 135 -9.76 18.80 10.96
N ASN A 136 -8.92 19.75 11.37
CA ASN A 136 -8.18 20.62 10.45
C ASN A 136 -7.22 19.83 9.54
N THR A 137 -6.55 18.81 10.08
CA THR A 137 -5.69 17.91 9.29
C THR A 137 -6.51 17.12 8.29
N PHE A 138 -7.65 16.58 8.74
CA PHE A 138 -8.53 15.79 7.90
C PHE A 138 -9.08 16.64 6.74
N HIS A 139 -9.51 17.86 7.04
CA HIS A 139 -10.04 18.78 6.04
C HIS A 139 -8.96 19.15 5.00
N LEU A 140 -7.71 19.39 5.43
CA LEU A 140 -6.60 19.61 4.51
C LEU A 140 -6.36 18.40 3.61
N LEU A 141 -6.30 17.20 4.19
CA LEU A 141 -6.06 15.96 3.45
C LEU A 141 -7.15 15.76 2.39
N HIS A 142 -8.41 15.94 2.77
CA HIS A 142 -9.54 15.80 1.85
C HIS A 142 -9.47 16.79 0.69
N THR A 143 -9.25 18.08 0.98
CA THR A 143 -9.09 19.12 -0.05
C THR A 143 -7.96 18.81 -1.02
N LYS A 144 -6.83 18.29 -0.52
CA LYS A 144 -5.67 17.94 -1.37
C LYS A 144 -5.91 16.69 -2.20
N ILE A 145 -6.55 15.66 -1.65
CA ILE A 145 -6.96 14.47 -2.40
C ILE A 145 -7.89 14.87 -3.55
N ASP A 146 -8.89 15.72 -3.30
CA ASP A 146 -9.82 16.15 -4.33
C ASP A 146 -9.11 17.02 -5.39
N HIS A 147 -8.21 17.90 -4.96
CA HIS A 147 -7.39 18.66 -5.89
C HIS A 147 -6.55 17.76 -6.81
N TYR A 148 -5.83 16.77 -6.27
CA TYR A 148 -5.03 15.84 -7.07
C TYR A 148 -5.89 15.00 -8.01
N ARG A 149 -7.08 14.58 -7.56
CA ARG A 149 -8.06 13.87 -8.41
C ARG A 149 -8.50 14.70 -9.61
N GLU A 150 -8.75 15.99 -9.42
CA GLU A 150 -9.08 16.89 -10.52
C GLU A 150 -7.88 17.16 -11.44
N MET A 151 -6.67 17.31 -10.88
CA MET A 151 -5.45 17.49 -11.68
C MET A 151 -5.14 16.29 -12.58
N ILE A 152 -5.41 15.06 -12.13
CA ILE A 152 -5.28 13.85 -12.98
C ILE A 152 -6.16 13.94 -14.24
N LYS A 153 -7.33 14.58 -14.16
CA LYS A 153 -8.27 14.71 -15.29
C LYS A 153 -7.86 15.83 -16.25
N ILE A 154 -7.39 16.95 -15.69
CA ILE A 154 -7.03 18.17 -16.44
C ILE A 154 -5.66 18.00 -17.10
N ASP A 155 -4.66 17.58 -16.32
CA ASP A 155 -3.26 17.48 -16.74
C ASP A 155 -2.90 16.03 -17.14
N LYS A 156 -3.42 15.62 -18.29
CA LYS A 156 -3.17 14.30 -18.89
C LYS A 156 -1.69 13.95 -19.09
N PRO A 157 -0.77 14.86 -19.50
CA PRO A 157 0.63 14.49 -19.66
C PRO A 157 1.31 14.16 -18.33
N GLU A 158 1.00 14.87 -17.24
CA GLU A 158 1.56 14.58 -15.90
C GLU A 158 0.66 13.72 -15.01
N ALA A 159 -0.41 13.13 -15.55
CA ALA A 159 -1.39 12.36 -14.78
C ALA A 159 -0.76 11.27 -13.88
N LYS A 160 0.37 10.68 -14.29
CA LYS A 160 1.11 9.71 -13.47
C LYS A 160 1.77 10.33 -12.24
N LEU A 161 2.28 11.56 -12.36
CA LEU A 161 2.87 12.29 -11.24
C LEU A 161 1.78 12.72 -10.26
N TRP A 162 0.65 13.22 -10.77
CA TRP A 162 -0.50 13.57 -9.95
C TRP A 162 -1.11 12.37 -9.23
N ALA A 163 -1.14 11.20 -9.86
CA ALA A 163 -1.62 9.97 -9.23
C ALA A 163 -0.64 9.35 -8.22
N LYS A 164 0.63 9.77 -8.22
CA LYS A 164 1.62 9.37 -7.22
C LYS A 164 1.54 10.23 -5.95
N ARG A 165 1.06 11.47 -6.09
CA ARG A 165 0.83 12.41 -4.98
C ARG A 165 -0.46 12.06 -4.25
#